data_AF-K9RU07-F1
#
_entry.id   AF-K9RU07-F1
#
_cell.length_a   1.000
_cell.length_b   1.000
_cell.length_c   1.000
_cell.angle_alpha   90.00
_cell.angle_beta   90.00
_cell.angle_gamma   90.00
#
_symmetry.space_group_name_H-M   'P 1'
#
loop_
_entity.id
_entity.type
_entity.pdbx_description
1 polymer ?
#
loop_
_entity_poly.entity_id
_entity_poly.type
_entity_poly.pdbx_seq_one_letter_code
_entity_poly.pdbx_strand_id
1 'polypeptide(L)'
;MPESITICFQSEGVTIQASVGDSWLEVAHQAGIEIPTGCLQGSCGACTVEVEELGEVRTCISAIPPGQAQYTVYLFRDPTW
;
A
#
# COMPACT_ATOMS: atom_id res chain seq x y z
N MET A 1 18.36 -12.96 -0.82
CA MET A 1 17.26 -13.40 -1.70
C MET A 1 16.10 -12.50 -1.36
N PRO A 2 15.45 -11.81 -2.31
CA PRO A 2 14.34 -10.94 -1.96
C PRO A 2 13.21 -11.79 -1.37
N GLU A 3 12.79 -11.48 -0.15
CA GLU A 3 11.64 -12.11 0.48
C GLU A 3 10.39 -11.63 -0.27
N SER A 4 9.69 -12.58 -0.91
CA SER A 4 8.46 -12.33 -1.65
C SER A 4 7.31 -12.21 -0.67
N ILE A 5 6.60 -11.10 -0.72
CA ILE A 5 5.50 -10.76 0.17
C ILE A 5 4.23 -10.61 -0.66
N THR A 6 3.13 -11.18 -0.18
CA THR A 6 1.83 -11.08 -0.84
C THR A 6 1.07 -9.89 -0.28
N ILE A 7 0.70 -8.95 -1.13
CA ILE A 7 -0.12 -7.79 -0.75
C ILE A 7 -1.55 -8.05 -1.20
N CYS A 8 -2.49 -8.04 -0.26
CA CYS A 8 -3.92 -8.21 -0.52
C CYS A 8 -4.67 -6.91 -0.27
N PHE A 9 -5.21 -6.31 -1.33
CA PHE A 9 -6.05 -5.13 -1.25
C PHE A 9 -7.50 -5.57 -1.01
N GLN A 10 -7.93 -5.63 0.25
CA GLN A 10 -9.25 -6.14 0.63
C GLN A 10 -10.40 -5.32 0.03
N SER A 11 -10.25 -4.00 -0.03
CA SER A 11 -11.28 -3.11 -0.59
C SER A 11 -11.64 -3.47 -2.04
N GLU A 12 -10.68 -3.96 -2.82
CA GLU A 12 -10.86 -4.29 -4.24
C GLU A 12 -10.86 -5.82 -4.49
N GLY A 13 -10.45 -6.63 -3.50
CA GLY A 13 -10.29 -8.08 -3.63
C GLY A 13 -9.11 -8.50 -4.53
N VAL A 14 -8.11 -7.63 -4.71
CA VAL A 14 -6.95 -7.87 -5.58
C VAL A 14 -5.74 -8.30 -4.76
N THR A 15 -4.98 -9.28 -5.26
CA THR A 15 -3.71 -9.72 -4.66
C THR A 15 -2.55 -9.56 -5.64
N ILE A 16 -1.40 -9.09 -5.15
CA ILE A 16 -0.17 -8.94 -5.92
C ILE A 16 1.04 -9.39 -5.11
N GLN A 17 2.10 -9.82 -5.80
CA GLN A 17 3.38 -10.12 -5.15
C GLN A 17 4.31 -8.92 -5.23
N ALA A 18 4.96 -8.62 -4.11
CA ALA A 18 5.94 -7.56 -3.97
C ALA A 18 7.16 -8.06 -3.19
N SER A 19 8.24 -7.29 -3.19
CA SER A 19 9.44 -7.60 -2.40
C SER A 19 9.58 -6.65 -1.22
N VAL A 20 10.27 -7.11 -0.17
CA VAL A 20 10.73 -6.23 0.90
C VAL A 20 11.51 -5.05 0.31
N GLY A 21 11.15 -3.84 0.71
CA GLY A 21 11.77 -2.61 0.21
C GLY A 21 11.07 -1.99 -1.00
N ASP A 22 10.13 -2.68 -1.65
CA ASP A 22 9.34 -2.09 -2.73
C ASP A 22 8.40 -1.00 -2.19
N SER A 23 8.10 -0.01 -3.03
CA SER A 23 7.17 1.06 -2.71
C SER A 23 5.73 0.55 -2.70
N TRP A 24 5.00 0.81 -1.62
CA TRP A 24 3.57 0.48 -1.53
C TRP A 24 2.76 1.11 -2.66
N LEU A 25 3.12 2.34 -3.05
CA LEU A 25 2.45 3.08 -4.12
C LEU A 25 2.64 2.41 -5.48
N GLU A 26 3.88 1.99 -5.80
CA GLU A 26 4.17 1.31 -7.06
C GLU A 26 3.50 -0.05 -7.12
N VAL A 27 3.53 -0.81 -6.03
CA VAL A 27 2.88 -2.12 -5.93
C VAL A 27 1.36 -2.01 -6.12
N ALA A 28 0.72 -1.00 -5.52
CA ALA A 28 -0.70 -0.72 -5.75
C ALA A 28 -0.98 -0.40 -7.22
N HIS A 29 -0.17 0.47 -7.83
CA HIS A 29 -0.31 0.81 -9.24
C HIS A 29 -0.11 -0.42 -10.17
N GLN A 30 0.85 -1.30 -9.87
CA GLN A 30 1.03 -2.57 -10.59
C GLN A 30 -0.18 -3.51 -10.44
N ALA A 31 -0.87 -3.46 -9.29
CA ALA A 31 -2.11 -4.20 -9.06
C ALA A 31 -3.33 -3.59 -9.75
N GLY A 32 -3.18 -2.45 -10.45
CA GLY A 32 -4.27 -1.71 -11.06
C GLY A 32 -5.06 -0.86 -10.07
N ILE A 33 -4.50 -0.60 -8.89
CA ILE A 33 -5.12 0.21 -7.84
C ILE A 33 -4.47 1.58 -7.82
N GLU A 34 -5.26 2.59 -8.14
CA GLU A 34 -4.84 3.99 -8.00
C GLU A 34 -5.11 4.49 -6.59
N ILE A 35 -4.02 4.87 -5.91
CA ILE A 35 -4.07 5.58 -4.64
C ILE A 35 -3.96 7.08 -4.94
N PRO A 36 -4.88 7.91 -4.45
CA PRO A 36 -4.82 9.34 -4.70
C PRO A 36 -3.55 9.94 -4.08
N THR A 37 -2.66 10.47 -4.91
CA THR A 37 -1.44 11.15 -4.45
C THR A 37 -1.50 12.64 -4.76
N GLY A 38 -1.27 13.47 -3.76
CA GLY A 38 -1.19 14.93 -3.93
C GLY A 38 0.24 15.46 -3.97
N CYS A 39 1.04 15.16 -2.94
CA CYS A 39 2.37 15.77 -2.77
C CYS A 39 3.54 14.85 -3.08
N LEU A 40 3.39 13.52 -3.01
CA LEU A 40 4.48 12.52 -3.07
C LEU A 40 5.62 12.72 -2.05
N GLN A 41 5.42 13.62 -1.08
CA GLN A 41 6.40 14.00 -0.06
C GLN A 41 5.91 13.60 1.35
N GLY A 42 4.75 12.94 1.43
CA GLY A 42 4.12 12.56 2.70
C GLY A 42 3.46 13.71 3.47
N SER A 43 3.45 14.95 2.96
CA SER A 43 2.88 16.11 3.66
C SER A 43 1.35 16.26 3.53
N CYS A 44 0.75 15.79 2.44
CA CYS A 44 -0.67 15.99 2.15
C CYS A 44 -1.61 14.92 2.75
N GLY A 45 -1.10 13.78 3.21
CA GLY A 45 -1.91 12.69 3.75
C GLY A 45 -2.77 11.91 2.75
N ALA A 46 -2.93 12.38 1.50
CA ALA A 46 -3.77 11.70 0.49
C ALA A 46 -3.33 10.25 0.18
N CYS A 47 -2.02 9.96 0.28
CA CYS A 47 -1.46 8.64 -0.02
C CYS A 47 -1.61 7.62 1.13
N THR A 48 -2.43 7.92 2.16
CA THR A 48 -2.56 7.10 3.35
C THR A 48 -3.49 5.92 3.09
N VAL A 49 -3.06 4.73 3.50
CA VAL A 49 -3.83 3.49 3.49
C VAL A 49 -3.75 2.85 4.86
N GLU A 50 -4.73 2.02 5.21
CA GLU A 50 -4.67 1.23 6.43
C GLU A 50 -4.16 -0.16 6.09
N VAL A 51 -3.13 -0.62 6.78
CA VAL A 51 -2.61 -1.97 6.68
C VAL A 51 -2.92 -2.66 8.00
N GLU A 52 -3.53 -3.83 7.96
CA GLU A 52 -4.02 -4.54 9.16
C GLU A 52 -2.94 -4.67 10.24
N GLU A 53 -1.69 -4.91 9.84
CA GLU A 53 -0.59 -5.19 10.76
C GLU A 53 0.30 -3.98 11.06
N LEU A 54 0.25 -2.93 10.24
CA LEU A 54 1.07 -1.71 10.40
C LEU A 54 0.24 -0.49 10.83
N GLY A 55 -1.09 -0.56 10.73
CA GLY A 55 -1.99 0.58 10.87
C GLY A 55 -1.93 1.51 9.66
N GLU A 56 -2.08 2.81 9.89
CA GLU A 56 -2.04 3.82 8.84
C GLU A 56 -0.63 4.02 8.27
N VAL A 57 -0.46 3.70 6.99
CA VAL A 57 0.80 3.80 6.25
C VAL A 57 0.68 4.81 5.12
N ARG A 58 1.69 5.66 4.98
CA ARG A 58 1.78 6.64 3.88
C ARG A 58 2.51 6.02 2.70
N THR A 59 1.77 5.52 1.72
CA THR A 59 2.32 4.74 0.61
C THR A 59 3.37 5.48 -0.23
N CYS A 60 3.31 6.81 -0.26
CA CYS A 60 4.23 7.64 -1.03
C CYS A 60 5.63 7.81 -0.40
N ILE A 61 5.84 7.45 0.86
CA ILE A 61 7.15 7.54 1.54
C ILE A 61 7.52 6.28 2.31
N SER A 62 6.66 5.27 2.30
CA SER A 62 6.87 4.01 3.00
C SER A 62 7.17 2.91 2.01
N ALA A 63 8.08 2.01 2.39
CA ALA A 63 8.36 0.78 1.69
C ALA A 63 7.77 -0.41 2.44
N ILE A 64 7.64 -1.55 1.76
CA ILE A 64 7.16 -2.80 2.37
C ILE A 64 8.21 -3.29 3.38
N PRO A 65 7.85 -3.39 4.68
CA PRO A 65 8.78 -3.87 5.69
C PRO A 65 8.91 -5.40 5.66
N PRO A 66 10.08 -5.94 6.06
CA PRO A 66 10.23 -7.37 6.29
C PRO A 66 9.49 -7.81 7.56
N GLY A 67 9.28 -9.12 7.69
CA GLY A 67 8.71 -9.73 8.90
C GLY A 67 7.38 -10.43 8.69
N GLN A 68 6.77 -10.28 7.52
CA GLN A 68 5.49 -10.90 7.18
C GLN A 68 5.48 -11.42 5.76
N ALA A 69 4.85 -12.59 5.56
CA ALA A 69 4.69 -13.19 4.23
C ALA A 69 3.50 -12.58 3.46
N GLN A 70 2.57 -11.95 4.18
CA GLN A 70 1.39 -11.33 3.62
C GLN A 70 1.02 -10.07 4.42
N TYR A 71 0.51 -9.05 3.72
CA TYR A 71 -0.12 -7.88 4.32
C TYR A 71 -1.49 -7.63 3.71
N THR A 72 -2.40 -7.17 4.56
CA THR A 72 -3.78 -6.85 4.18
C THR A 72 -3.96 -5.33 4.17
N VAL A 73 -4.26 -4.76 3.00
CA VAL A 73 -4.37 -3.31 2.77
C VAL A 73 -5.83 -2.92 2.53
N TYR A 74 -6.26 -1.88 3.24
CA TYR A 74 -7.55 -1.22 3.13
C TYR A 74 -7.34 0.20 2.61
N LEU A 75 -8.01 0.53 1.51
CA LEU A 75 -7.92 1.84 0.88
C LEU A 75 -9.00 2.75 1.46
N PHE A 76 -8.60 3.93 1.93
CA PHE A 76 -9.55 5.00 2.26
C PHE A 76 -10.05 5.63 0.96
N ARG A 77 -11.01 4.98 0.32
CA ARG A 77 -11.83 5.57 -0.74
C ARG A 77 -13.11 6.06 -0.09
N ASP A 78 -13.06 7.23 0.55
CA ASP A 78 -14.28 7.96 0.87
C ASP A 78 -14.74 8.70 -0.40
N PRO A 79 -15.88 8.31 -1.03
CA PRO A 79 -16.39 8.97 -2.23
C PRO A 79 -17.07 10.32 -1.94
N THR A 80 -16.97 10.84 -0.71
CA THR A 80 -17.76 11.99 -0.22
C THR A 80 -16.94 13.25 0.06
N TRP A 81 -15.73 13.39 -0.51
CA TRP A 81 -15.00 14.66 -0.46
C TRP A 81 -14.88 15.33 -1.83
#